data_AF-A0AAV7UUG7-F1
#
_entry.id   AF-A0AAV7UUG7-F1
#
_cell.length_a   1.000
_cell.length_b   1.000
_cell.length_c   1.000
_cell.angle_alpha   90.00
_cell.angle_beta   90.00
_cell.angle_gamma   90.00
#
_symmetry.space_group_name_H-M   'P 1'
#
loop_
_entity.id
_entity.type
_entity.pdbx_description
1 polymer ?
#
loop_
_entity_poly.entity_id
_entity_poly.type
_entity_poly.pdbx_seq_one_letter_code
_entity_poly.pdbx_strand_id
1 'polypeptide(L)'
;MNAHGATTPLNEYQEAVKRLELQYAEECNIMVGRHKFALRKQEEGETIEEYIACLRVLAQDCEFAEMTDTYIRDQVVFYCYSKKVQERLLACRNPSLKEVMAIAKQWNAP
;
A
#
# COMPACT_ATOMS: atom_id res chain seq x y z
N MET A 1 8.68 1.36 -54.61
CA MET A 1 9.54 2.55 -54.44
C MET A 1 9.43 2.96 -52.98
N ASN A 2 10.57 2.95 -52.28
CA ASN A 2 10.65 2.72 -50.83
C ASN A 2 10.10 3.87 -50.00
N ALA A 3 9.36 3.47 -48.97
CA ALA A 3 8.89 4.29 -47.88
C ALA A 3 10.05 4.59 -46.92
N HIS A 4 10.37 5.86 -46.69
CA HIS A 4 11.13 6.30 -45.52
C HIS A 4 10.53 7.63 -45.03
N GLY A 5 9.53 7.53 -44.17
CA GLY A 5 9.06 8.67 -43.38
C GLY A 5 10.17 9.09 -42.43
N ALA A 6 10.70 10.29 -42.63
CA ALA A 6 11.75 10.85 -41.79
C ALA A 6 11.23 11.00 -40.35
N THR A 7 11.73 10.15 -39.46
CA THR A 7 11.46 10.21 -38.02
C THR A 7 12.31 11.34 -37.45
N THR A 8 11.66 12.36 -36.88
CA THR A 8 12.35 13.51 -36.30
C THR A 8 13.09 13.13 -35.02
N PRO A 9 14.23 13.76 -34.69
CA PRO A 9 15.06 13.40 -33.52
C PRO A 9 14.31 13.45 -32.18
N LEU A 10 13.28 14.29 -32.08
CA LEU A 10 12.41 14.38 -30.89
C LEU A 10 11.60 13.09 -30.66
N ASN A 11 11.18 12.42 -31.74
CA ASN A 11 10.42 11.17 -31.66
C ASN A 11 11.32 10.00 -31.24
N GLU A 12 12.56 9.94 -31.74
CA GLU A 12 13.53 8.92 -31.31
C GLU A 12 13.90 9.06 -29.83
N TYR A 13 14.09 10.30 -29.35
CA TYR A 13 14.33 10.57 -27.94
C TYR A 13 13.15 10.10 -27.07
N GLN A 14 11.92 10.46 -27.45
CA GLN A 14 10.72 10.05 -26.73
C GLN A 14 10.53 8.53 -26.73
N GLU A 15 10.78 7.85 -27.85
CA GLU A 15 10.74 6.39 -27.91
C GLU A 15 11.86 5.71 -27.12
N ALA A 16 13.05 6.30 -27.06
CA ALA A 16 14.15 5.78 -26.26
C ALA A 16 13.85 5.92 -24.77
N VAL A 17 13.36 7.09 -24.32
CA VAL A 17 12.91 7.30 -22.94
C VAL A 17 11.78 6.32 -22.59
N LYS A 18 10.76 6.18 -23.44
CA LYS A 18 9.66 5.25 -23.20
C LYS A 18 10.11 3.80 -23.13
N ARG A 19 11.09 3.38 -23.95
CA ARG A 19 11.67 2.03 -23.88
C ARG A 19 12.46 1.81 -22.59
N LEU A 20 13.22 2.82 -22.16
CA LEU A 20 13.93 2.78 -20.89
C LEU A 20 12.94 2.75 -19.73
N GLU A 21 11.89 3.58 -19.74
CA GLU A 21 10.81 3.53 -18.75
C GLU A 21 10.09 2.18 -18.75
N LEU A 22 9.90 1.52 -19.89
CA LEU A 22 9.28 0.19 -19.92
C LEU A 22 10.21 -0.91 -19.38
N GLN A 23 11.52 -0.73 -19.53
CA GLN A 23 12.54 -1.73 -19.17
C GLN A 23 13.10 -1.52 -17.74
N TYR A 24 13.05 -0.28 -17.24
CA TYR A 24 13.52 0.18 -15.93
C TYR A 24 12.41 0.78 -15.07
N ALA A 25 11.15 0.79 -15.52
CA ALA A 25 10.06 0.49 -14.61
C ALA A 25 10.35 -0.94 -14.18
N GLU A 26 11.22 -1.05 -13.18
CA GLU A 26 11.33 -2.25 -12.38
C GLU A 26 9.90 -2.69 -12.19
N GLU A 27 9.57 -3.90 -12.64
CA GLU A 27 8.40 -4.58 -12.12
C GLU A 27 8.63 -4.56 -10.62
N CYS A 28 8.13 -3.52 -9.94
CA CYS A 28 8.17 -3.38 -8.50
C CYS A 28 7.63 -4.71 -8.05
N ASN A 29 8.49 -5.57 -7.50
CA ASN A 29 8.12 -6.96 -7.37
C ASN A 29 6.94 -6.98 -6.42
N ILE A 30 5.74 -7.11 -6.98
CA ILE A 30 4.49 -6.85 -6.26
C ILE A 30 4.42 -7.83 -5.09
N MET A 31 5.00 -9.03 -5.27
CA MET A 31 5.10 -10.02 -4.22
C MET A 31 6.05 -9.60 -3.10
N VAL A 32 7.15 -8.92 -3.40
CA VAL A 32 8.01 -8.29 -2.36
C VAL A 32 7.26 -7.19 -1.62
N GLY A 33 6.55 -6.30 -2.33
CA GLY A 33 5.72 -5.25 -1.71
C GLY A 33 4.65 -5.85 -0.79
N ARG A 34 3.87 -6.80 -1.31
CA ARG A 34 2.83 -7.53 -0.56
C ARG A 34 3.39 -8.33 0.60
N HIS A 35 4.57 -8.93 0.45
CA HIS A 35 5.24 -9.64 1.53
C HIS A 35 5.64 -8.68 2.66
N LYS A 36 6.24 -7.53 2.33
CA LYS A 36 6.55 -6.48 3.31
C LYS A 36 5.30 -5.97 4.01
N PHE A 37 4.23 -5.70 3.27
CA PHE A 37 2.94 -5.30 3.81
C PHE A 37 2.38 -6.34 4.79
N ALA A 38 2.36 -7.62 4.38
CA ALA A 38 1.80 -8.72 5.17
C ALA A 38 2.58 -9.00 6.46
N LEU A 39 3.89 -8.78 6.46
CA LEU A 39 4.74 -8.95 7.65
C LEU A 39 4.69 -7.76 8.61
N ARG A 40 4.25 -6.59 8.15
CA ARG A 40 4.20 -5.39 8.99
C ARG A 40 3.12 -5.54 10.05
N LYS A 41 3.53 -5.41 11.32
CA LYS A 41 2.69 -5.42 12.53
C LYS A 41 2.90 -4.13 13.31
N GLN A 42 1.90 -3.63 14.04
CA GLN A 42 2.07 -2.43 14.86
C GLN A 42 3.20 -2.63 15.88
N GLU A 43 4.13 -1.69 15.92
CA GLU A 43 5.26 -1.72 16.86
C GLU A 43 4.83 -1.26 18.25
N GLU A 44 5.60 -1.63 19.28
CA GLU A 44 5.38 -1.13 20.63
C GLU A 44 5.58 0.39 20.68
N GLY A 45 4.62 1.11 21.27
CA GLY A 45 4.63 2.58 21.34
C GLY A 45 4.22 3.30 20.05
N GLU A 46 3.97 2.57 18.95
CA GLU A 46 3.47 3.14 17.71
C GLU A 46 1.97 3.45 17.82
N THR A 47 1.57 4.67 17.44
CA THR A 47 0.15 5.04 17.38
C THR A 47 -0.55 4.37 16.21
N ILE A 48 -1.88 4.28 16.24
CA ILE A 48 -2.63 3.65 15.15
C ILE A 48 -2.53 4.47 13.85
N GLU A 49 -2.46 5.79 13.99
CA GLU A 49 -2.31 6.71 12.88
C GLU A 49 -0.96 6.55 12.20
N GLU A 50 0.13 6.42 12.97
CA GLU A 50 1.46 6.13 12.45
C GLU A 50 1.48 4.76 11.75
N TYR A 51 0.90 3.75 12.38
CA TYR A 51 0.81 2.42 11.81
C TYR A 51 0.05 2.41 10.47
N ILE A 52 -1.12 3.04 10.40
CA ILE A 52 -1.90 3.18 9.16
C ILE A 52 -1.12 3.97 8.11
N ALA A 53 -0.41 5.04 8.50
CA ALA A 53 0.42 5.82 7.57
C ALA A 53 1.53 4.94 6.96
N CYS A 54 2.23 4.15 7.77
CA CYS A 54 3.21 3.19 7.28
C CYS A 54 2.60 2.14 6.33
N LEU A 55 1.43 1.59 6.66
CA LEU A 55 0.73 0.65 5.79
C LEU A 55 0.32 1.28 4.46
N ARG A 56 -0.10 2.56 4.45
CA ARG A 56 -0.41 3.31 3.22
C ARG A 56 0.80 3.48 2.32
N VAL A 57 1.99 3.70 2.89
CA VAL A 57 3.23 3.76 2.12
C VAL A 57 3.55 2.40 1.51
N LEU A 58 3.51 1.32 2.30
CA LEU A 58 3.79 -0.04 1.81
C LEU A 58 2.78 -0.52 0.75
N ALA A 59 1.51 -0.08 0.84
CA ALA A 59 0.47 -0.44 -0.10
C ALA A 59 0.70 0.12 -1.53
N GLN A 60 1.52 1.17 -1.68
CA GLN A 60 1.85 1.75 -2.99
C GLN A 60 2.55 0.73 -3.90
N ASP A 61 3.35 -0.17 -3.31
CA ASP A 61 4.09 -1.21 -4.03
C ASP A 61 3.28 -2.51 -4.22
N CYS A 62 2.01 -2.54 -3.81
CA CYS A 62 1.22 -3.78 -3.72
C CYS A 62 0.18 -3.94 -4.83
N GLU A 63 -0.07 -2.90 -5.63
CA GLU A 63 -1.15 -2.85 -6.62
C GLU A 63 -2.52 -3.27 -6.06
N PHE A 64 -2.87 -2.77 -4.88
CA PHE A 64 -4.18 -3.07 -4.28
C PHE A 64 -5.34 -2.28 -4.91
N ALA A 65 -5.04 -1.19 -5.61
CA ALA A 65 -6.04 -0.32 -6.26
C ALA A 65 -7.17 0.07 -5.28
N GLU A 66 -8.43 -0.07 -5.70
CA GLU A 66 -9.62 0.27 -4.90
C GLU A 66 -9.72 -0.52 -3.58
N MET A 67 -9.02 -1.65 -3.46
CA MET A 67 -9.05 -2.49 -2.25
C MET A 67 -8.03 -2.06 -1.19
N THR A 68 -7.24 -1.01 -1.45
CA THR A 68 -6.17 -0.55 -0.54
C THR A 68 -6.65 -0.36 0.90
N ASP A 69 -7.75 0.36 1.09
CA ASP A 69 -8.31 0.60 2.43
C ASP A 69 -8.84 -0.68 3.09
N THR A 70 -9.30 -1.65 2.31
CA THR A 70 -9.73 -2.97 2.81
C THR A 70 -8.55 -3.77 3.33
N TYR A 71 -7.45 -3.83 2.58
CA TYR A 71 -6.24 -4.54 3.02
C TYR A 71 -5.60 -3.86 4.24
N ILE A 72 -5.54 -2.53 4.28
CA ILE A 72 -5.05 -1.79 5.45
C ILE A 72 -5.91 -2.09 6.67
N ARG A 73 -7.24 -2.04 6.52
CA ARG A 73 -8.17 -2.37 7.60
C ARG A 73 -7.88 -3.77 8.15
N ASP A 74 -7.81 -4.77 7.28
CA ASP A 74 -7.59 -6.16 7.69
C ASP A 74 -6.25 -6.29 8.44
N GLN A 75 -5.21 -5.61 7.95
CA GLN A 75 -3.90 -5.61 8.58
C GLN A 75 -3.87 -4.94 9.96
N VAL A 76 -4.67 -3.89 10.16
CA VAL A 76 -4.84 -3.27 11.49
C VAL A 76 -5.61 -4.20 12.43
N VAL A 77 -6.68 -4.85 11.95
CA VAL A 77 -7.46 -5.79 12.76
C VAL A 77 -6.62 -6.99 13.20
N PHE A 78 -5.77 -7.52 12.32
CA PHE A 78 -4.97 -8.72 12.60
C PHE A 78 -3.70 -8.45 13.38
N TYR A 79 -3.10 -7.26 13.25
CA TYR A 79 -1.77 -7.00 13.77
C TYR A 79 -1.64 -5.69 14.55
N CYS A 80 -2.73 -5.15 15.11
CA CYS A 80 -2.62 -4.13 16.13
C CYS A 80 -1.95 -4.69 17.41
N TYR A 81 -1.19 -3.82 18.09
CA TYR A 81 -0.37 -4.20 19.23
C TYR A 81 -1.21 -4.64 20.43
N SER A 82 -2.29 -3.90 20.71
CA SER A 82 -3.17 -4.16 21.83
C SER A 82 -4.16 -5.29 21.55
N LYS A 83 -3.98 -6.44 22.22
CA LYS A 83 -4.92 -7.57 22.15
C LYS A 83 -6.35 -7.19 22.49
N LYS A 84 -6.53 -6.27 23.44
CA LYS A 84 -7.85 -5.77 23.84
C LYS A 84 -8.53 -5.00 22.71
N VAL A 85 -7.77 -4.19 21.98
CA VAL A 85 -8.25 -3.48 20.78
C VAL A 85 -8.59 -4.49 19.69
N GLN A 86 -7.72 -5.46 19.44
CA GLN A 86 -7.96 -6.53 18.47
C GLN A 86 -9.27 -7.29 18.75
N GLU A 87 -9.48 -7.75 19.98
CA GLU A 87 -10.72 -8.45 20.37
C GLU A 87 -11.95 -7.57 20.13
N ARG A 88 -11.86 -6.28 20.45
CA ARG A 88 -12.96 -5.35 20.22
C ARG A 88 -13.26 -5.15 18.74
N LEU A 89 -12.23 -5.02 17.91
CA LEU A 89 -12.35 -4.90 16.46
C LEU A 89 -12.94 -6.16 15.83
N LEU A 90 -12.51 -7.35 16.27
CA LEU A 90 -13.04 -8.63 15.81
C LEU A 90 -14.51 -8.85 16.22
N ALA A 91 -14.96 -8.22 17.30
CA ALA A 91 -16.38 -8.24 17.70
C ALA A 91 -17.27 -7.30 16.85
N CYS A 92 -16.69 -6.38 16.08
CA CYS A 92 -17.46 -5.50 15.20
C CYS A 92 -17.82 -6.21 13.89
N ARG A 93 -19.08 -6.06 13.45
CA ARG A 93 -19.56 -6.66 12.19
C ARG A 93 -19.07 -5.84 11.00
N ASN A 94 -17.91 -6.22 10.44
CA ASN A 94 -17.31 -5.64 9.24
C ASN A 94 -17.11 -4.10 9.32
N PRO A 95 -16.27 -3.61 10.24
CA PRO A 95 -15.99 -2.18 10.33
C PRO A 95 -15.27 -1.67 9.08
N SER A 96 -15.49 -0.41 8.72
CA SER A 96 -14.67 0.35 7.77
C SER A 96 -13.32 0.72 8.38
N LEU A 97 -12.32 1.06 7.55
CA LEU A 97 -11.02 1.54 8.04
C LEU A 97 -11.16 2.75 8.98
N LYS A 98 -12.10 3.65 8.67
CA LYS A 98 -12.40 4.82 9.51
C LYS A 98 -12.93 4.42 10.89
N GLU A 99 -13.81 3.44 10.95
CA GLU A 99 -14.34 2.93 12.22
C GLU A 99 -13.26 2.18 13.02
N VAL A 100 -12.43 1.36 12.35
CA VAL A 100 -11.28 0.70 12.98
C VAL A 100 -10.36 1.73 13.64
N MET A 101 -10.02 2.80 12.91
CA MET A 101 -9.18 3.88 13.43
C MET A 101 -9.84 4.57 14.64
N ALA A 102 -11.14 4.89 14.57
CA ALA A 102 -11.85 5.53 15.68
C ALA A 102 -11.91 4.65 16.93
N ILE A 103 -12.14 3.35 16.77
CA ILE A 103 -12.14 2.38 17.86
C ILE A 103 -10.73 2.29 18.44
N ALA A 104 -9.70 2.09 17.63
CA ALA A 104 -8.36 1.88 18.15
C ALA A 104 -7.80 3.12 18.88
N LYS A 105 -8.13 4.34 18.43
CA LYS A 105 -7.79 5.59 19.13
C LYS A 105 -8.39 5.71 20.53
N GLN A 106 -9.61 5.19 20.76
CA GLN A 106 -10.25 5.28 22.07
C GLN A 106 -9.54 4.47 23.16
N TRP A 107 -8.74 3.48 22.77
CA TRP A 107 -8.14 2.50 23.68
C TRP A 107 -6.62 2.54 23.68
N ASN A 108 -6.01 3.22 22.71
CA ASN A 108 -4.62 3.68 22.77
C ASN A 108 -4.55 5.00 23.56
N ALA A 109 -4.81 4.92 24.86
CA ALA A 109 -4.25 5.89 25.79
C ALA A 109 -2.86 5.35 26.20
N PRO A 110 -1.79 6.18 26.15
CA PRO A 110 -0.45 5.77 26.60
C PRO A 110 -0.44 5.29 28.06
#